data_AF-A0A7S2RXV1-F1
#
_entry.id   AF-A0A7S2RXV1-F1
#
_cell.length_a   1.000
_cell.length_b   1.000
_cell.length_c   1.000
_cell.angle_alpha   90.00
_cell.angle_beta   90.00
_cell.angle_gamma   90.00
#
_symmetry.space_group_name_H-M   'P 1'
#
loop_
_entity.id
_entity.type
_entity.pdbx_description
1 polymer ?
#
loop_
_entity_poly.entity_id
_entity_poly.type
_entity_poly.pdbx_seq_one_letter_code
_entity_poly.pdbx_strand_id
1 'polypeptide(L)'
;LMDLSAASHADFLRDGDRTGHTGPQGSKVAERLSEHGEWHEVAAEMLLYGSSDPRELVQQLLTCDGDPSRHNRLSLLSEEFHVCGLATRSHPSLGSVTVIPLAGGYGPKPLNDSVTVSCSHPVIPRTSQFQRVLESIPVPPMHDRIRAALAHGTTVQIEYAPGKARVLFITGGMRRTARCQWN
;
A
#
# COMPACT_ATOMS: atom_id res chain seq x y z
N LEU A 1 -2.51 3.48 6.77
CA LEU A 1 -3.68 2.85 6.12
C LEU A 1 -3.58 1.34 6.23
N MET A 2 -2.45 0.74 5.84
CA MET A 2 -2.26 -0.72 5.88
C MET A 2 -2.33 -1.30 7.31
N ASP A 3 -1.84 -0.56 8.31
CA ASP A 3 -1.97 -0.92 9.73
C ASP A 3 -3.42 -1.02 10.21
N LEU A 4 -4.37 -0.33 9.56
CA LEU A 4 -5.80 -0.44 9.89
C LEU A 4 -6.33 -1.80 9.47
N SER A 5 -5.91 -2.29 8.30
CA SER A 5 -6.23 -3.64 7.83
C SER A 5 -5.61 -4.71 8.74
N ALA A 6 -4.34 -4.52 9.13
CA ALA A 6 -3.67 -5.39 10.09
C ALA A 6 -4.38 -5.42 11.44
N ALA A 7 -4.73 -4.24 11.98
CA ALA A 7 -5.43 -4.09 13.24
C ALA A 7 -6.80 -4.76 13.22
N SER A 8 -7.59 -4.52 12.17
CA SER A 8 -8.91 -5.12 11.98
C SER A 8 -8.86 -6.65 12.00
N HIS A 9 -7.90 -7.24 11.29
CA HIS A 9 -7.74 -8.70 11.29
C HIS A 9 -7.20 -9.24 12.62
N ALA A 10 -6.25 -8.54 13.26
CA ALA A 10 -5.75 -8.93 14.58
C ALA A 10 -6.86 -8.90 15.66
N ASP A 11 -7.74 -7.89 15.61
CA ASP A 11 -8.91 -7.79 16.47
C ASP A 11 -9.90 -8.94 16.19
N PHE A 12 -10.17 -9.27 14.93
CA PHE A 12 -11.01 -10.41 14.55
C PHE A 12 -10.47 -11.77 15.05
N LEU A 13 -9.15 -11.98 14.98
CA LEU A 13 -8.51 -13.20 15.45
C LEU A 13 -8.60 -13.31 16.98
N ARG A 14 -8.25 -12.24 17.70
CA ARG A 14 -8.38 -12.19 19.17
C ARG A 14 -9.81 -12.46 19.63
N ASP A 15 -10.79 -11.76 19.05
CA ASP A 15 -12.16 -11.72 19.59
C ASP A 15 -12.90 -13.06 19.46
N GLY A 16 -12.41 -13.98 18.63
CA GLY A 16 -12.96 -15.33 18.53
C GLY A 16 -11.98 -16.44 18.89
N ASP A 17 -10.84 -16.11 19.50
CA ASP A 17 -9.76 -17.06 19.76
C ASP A 17 -9.39 -17.88 18.50
N ARG A 18 -9.32 -17.19 17.35
CA ARG A 18 -9.17 -17.77 16.01
C ARG A 18 -7.74 -17.65 15.52
N THR A 19 -7.36 -18.54 14.62
CA THR A 19 -6.07 -18.49 13.92
C THR A 19 -6.24 -18.53 12.41
N GLY A 20 -5.27 -17.97 11.70
CA GLY A 20 -5.12 -18.14 10.26
C GLY A 20 -5.48 -16.89 9.44
N HIS A 21 -5.38 -17.03 8.12
CA HIS A 21 -5.44 -15.91 7.18
C HIS A 21 -6.86 -15.47 6.80
N THR A 22 -7.86 -16.27 7.14
CA THR A 22 -9.25 -16.03 6.77
C THR A 22 -9.92 -15.10 7.76
N GLY A 23 -10.43 -13.97 7.26
CA GLY A 23 -11.12 -12.95 8.06
C GLY A 23 -12.63 -13.17 8.14
N PRO A 24 -13.38 -12.16 8.61
CA PRO A 24 -14.84 -12.17 8.64
C PRO A 24 -15.42 -12.56 7.29
N GLN A 25 -16.45 -13.41 7.29
CA GLN A 25 -17.16 -13.87 6.09
C GLN A 25 -16.27 -14.54 5.02
N GLY A 26 -15.12 -15.09 5.42
CA GLY A 26 -14.22 -15.76 4.49
C GLY A 26 -13.21 -14.84 3.80
N SER A 27 -13.13 -13.57 4.20
CA SER A 27 -12.30 -12.58 3.52
C SER A 27 -10.81 -12.95 3.50
N LYS A 28 -10.15 -12.67 2.38
CA LYS A 28 -8.71 -12.79 2.18
C LYS A 28 -8.01 -11.45 2.42
N VAL A 29 -6.69 -11.48 2.57
CA VAL A 29 -5.90 -10.26 2.84
C VAL A 29 -6.12 -9.16 1.78
N ALA A 30 -6.20 -9.51 0.50
CA ALA A 30 -6.44 -8.54 -0.57
C ALA A 30 -7.77 -7.79 -0.39
N GLU A 31 -8.84 -8.50 -0.02
CA GLU A 31 -10.17 -7.90 0.22
C GLU A 31 -10.10 -6.97 1.44
N ARG A 32 -9.45 -7.40 2.52
CA ARG A 32 -9.26 -6.58 3.73
C ARG A 32 -8.38 -5.35 3.47
N LEU A 33 -7.41 -5.42 2.57
CA LEU A 33 -6.60 -4.26 2.17
C LEU A 33 -7.44 -3.25 1.38
N SER A 34 -8.32 -3.74 0.50
CA SER A 34 -9.26 -2.93 -0.29
C SER A 34 -10.34 -2.24 0.55
N GLU A 35 -10.54 -2.61 1.82
CA GLU A 35 -11.45 -1.88 2.72
C GLU A 35 -10.89 -0.49 3.07
N HIS A 36 -9.58 -0.41 3.35
CA HIS A 36 -8.93 0.80 3.86
C HIS A 36 -8.11 1.59 2.83
N GLY A 37 -7.88 1.03 1.64
CA GLY A 37 -7.01 1.61 0.63
C GLY A 37 -7.07 0.86 -0.69
N GLU A 38 -6.06 1.05 -1.53
CA GLU A 38 -5.86 0.35 -2.79
C GLU A 38 -4.49 -0.33 -2.74
N TRP A 39 -4.43 -1.63 -3.06
CA TRP A 39 -3.19 -2.39 -3.16
C TRP A 39 -2.85 -2.62 -4.63
N HIS A 40 -1.56 -2.86 -4.91
CA HIS A 40 -1.05 -3.05 -6.25
C HIS A 40 -0.14 -4.28 -6.34
N GLU A 41 -0.09 -4.86 -7.54
CA GLU A 41 0.77 -5.98 -7.95
C GLU A 41 0.46 -7.30 -7.24
N VAL A 42 0.89 -7.43 -5.98
CA VAL A 42 0.73 -8.64 -5.17
C VAL A 42 0.28 -8.27 -3.76
N ALA A 43 -0.39 -9.20 -3.09
CA ALA A 43 -0.79 -9.07 -1.69
C ALA A 43 -0.60 -10.40 -0.95
N ALA A 44 0.01 -10.35 0.23
CA ALA A 44 0.23 -11.49 1.11
C ALA A 44 0.05 -11.10 2.58
N GLU A 45 0.06 -12.10 3.46
CA GLU A 45 -0.02 -11.87 4.90
C GLU A 45 0.91 -12.83 5.63
N MET A 46 1.61 -12.31 6.63
CA MET A 46 2.34 -13.10 7.62
C MET A 46 1.63 -12.99 8.96
N LEU A 47 1.56 -14.12 9.66
CA LEU A 47 0.97 -14.23 10.99
C LEU A 47 2.00 -14.81 11.95
N LEU A 48 2.12 -14.20 13.12
CA LEU A 48 3.00 -14.62 14.21
C LEU A 48 2.19 -14.69 15.49
N TYR A 49 2.48 -15.67 16.34
CA TYR A 49 1.77 -15.89 17.59
C TYR A 49 2.76 -16.08 18.75
N GLY A 50 2.28 -15.98 19.99
CA GLY A 50 3.07 -16.37 21.16
C GLY A 50 4.05 -15.33 21.68
N SER A 51 4.42 -14.32 20.89
CA SER A 51 5.30 -13.24 21.34
C SER A 51 4.84 -11.86 20.86
N SER A 52 5.19 -10.84 21.64
CA SER A 52 5.10 -9.43 21.25
C SER A 52 6.46 -8.73 21.30
N ASP A 53 7.52 -9.48 21.63
CA ASP A 53 8.88 -8.97 21.59
C ASP A 53 9.34 -8.84 20.13
N PRO A 54 9.78 -7.64 19.68
CA PRO A 54 10.16 -7.44 18.29
C PRO A 54 11.29 -8.35 17.81
N ARG A 55 12.26 -8.69 18.68
CA ARG A 55 13.39 -9.54 18.30
C ARG A 55 12.90 -10.98 18.09
N GLU A 56 12.06 -11.49 18.98
CA GLU A 56 11.45 -12.82 18.83
C GLU A 56 10.56 -12.90 17.60
N LEU A 57 9.78 -11.85 17.29
CA LEU A 57 8.96 -11.80 16.08
C LEU A 57 9.81 -11.88 14.81
N VAL A 58 10.91 -11.13 14.72
CA VAL A 58 11.86 -11.22 13.60
C VAL A 58 12.48 -12.61 13.51
N GLN A 59 12.81 -13.23 14.64
CA GLN A 59 13.33 -14.61 14.66
C GLN A 59 12.29 -15.59 14.11
N GLN A 60 11.02 -15.53 14.55
CA GLN A 60 9.96 -16.40 14.03
C GLN A 60 9.77 -16.25 12.52
N LEU A 61 9.81 -15.02 12.01
CA LEU A 61 9.72 -14.75 10.57
C LEU A 61 10.85 -15.42 9.79
N LEU A 62 12.07 -15.45 10.34
CA LEU A 62 13.23 -16.01 9.66
C LEU A 62 13.33 -17.53 9.80
N THR A 63 13.08 -18.09 10.99
CA THR A 63 13.26 -19.54 11.21
C THR A 63 12.09 -20.34 10.62
N CYS A 64 10.86 -19.85 10.83
CA CYS A 64 9.62 -20.54 10.47
C CYS A 64 9.57 -21.99 11.00
N ASP A 65 9.94 -22.17 12.28
CA ASP A 65 9.92 -23.48 12.91
C ASP A 65 8.49 -24.05 12.92
N GLY A 66 8.36 -25.32 12.55
CA GLY A 66 7.05 -25.99 12.45
C GLY A 66 6.26 -25.70 11.16
N ASP A 67 6.71 -24.80 10.28
CA ASP A 67 6.07 -24.51 8.99
C ASP A 67 6.93 -24.99 7.80
N PRO A 68 6.68 -26.18 7.23
CA PRO A 68 7.43 -26.70 6.08
C PRO A 68 7.41 -25.80 4.84
N SER A 69 6.36 -24.98 4.68
CA SER A 69 6.25 -24.05 3.54
C SER A 69 7.19 -22.86 3.68
N ARG A 70 7.61 -22.55 4.92
CA ARG A 70 8.48 -21.41 5.25
C ARG A 70 7.90 -20.10 4.69
N HIS A 71 6.57 -19.99 4.70
CA HIS A 71 5.81 -18.93 4.03
C HIS A 71 6.22 -17.54 4.51
N ASN A 72 6.38 -17.38 5.83
CA ASN A 72 6.78 -16.09 6.41
C ASN A 72 8.17 -15.66 5.93
N ARG A 73 9.18 -16.56 5.93
CA ARG A 73 10.53 -16.22 5.44
C ARG A 73 10.51 -15.89 3.95
N LEU A 74 9.82 -16.68 3.14
CA LEU A 74 9.74 -16.45 1.69
C LEU A 74 9.03 -15.12 1.38
N SER A 75 7.95 -14.81 2.09
CA SER A 75 7.24 -13.53 1.94
C SER A 75 8.11 -12.36 2.40
N LEU A 76 8.79 -12.48 3.55
CA LEU A 76 9.66 -11.42 4.08
C LEU A 76 10.83 -11.09 3.15
N LEU A 77 11.39 -12.10 2.46
CA LEU A 77 12.56 -11.96 1.60
C LEU A 77 12.22 -11.82 0.11
N SER A 78 10.93 -11.76 -0.26
CA SER A 78 10.53 -11.56 -1.65
C SER A 78 10.76 -10.12 -2.08
N GLU A 79 11.32 -9.94 -3.27
CA GLU A 79 11.47 -8.62 -3.92
C GLU A 79 10.14 -8.04 -4.41
N GLU A 80 9.06 -8.81 -4.39
CA GLU A 80 7.74 -8.36 -4.88
C GLU A 80 6.98 -7.50 -3.87
N PHE A 81 7.37 -7.49 -2.59
CA PHE A 81 6.69 -6.72 -1.54
C PHE A 81 7.52 -5.50 -1.15
N HIS A 82 6.97 -4.30 -1.37
CA HIS A 82 7.64 -3.03 -1.06
C HIS A 82 7.05 -2.29 0.14
N VAL A 83 5.84 -2.67 0.56
CA VAL A 83 5.13 -2.04 1.67
C VAL A 83 4.48 -3.08 2.57
N CYS A 84 4.42 -2.75 3.86
CA CYS A 84 3.76 -3.58 4.86
C CYS A 84 2.97 -2.70 5.85
N GLY A 85 1.99 -3.32 6.48
CA GLY A 85 1.38 -2.82 7.71
C GLY A 85 1.70 -3.78 8.86
N LEU A 86 1.49 -3.36 10.09
CA LEU A 86 1.68 -4.22 11.25
C LEU A 86 0.70 -3.87 12.37
N ALA A 87 0.11 -4.90 12.98
CA ALA A 87 -0.62 -4.77 14.23
C ALA A 87 -0.44 -6.00 15.11
N THR A 88 -0.21 -5.76 16.40
CA THR A 88 -0.17 -6.80 17.43
C THR A 88 -1.34 -6.64 18.39
N ARG A 89 -1.93 -7.76 18.80
CA ARG A 89 -2.94 -7.87 19.86
C ARG A 89 -2.60 -9.01 20.80
N SER A 90 -3.07 -8.93 22.04
CA SER A 90 -3.10 -10.11 22.92
C SER A 90 -4.10 -11.13 22.36
N HIS A 91 -3.75 -12.41 22.37
CA HIS A 91 -4.59 -13.50 21.89
C HIS A 91 -4.94 -14.41 23.08
N PRO A 92 -6.21 -14.80 23.29
CA PRO A 92 -6.63 -15.46 24.54
C PRO A 92 -5.87 -16.75 24.85
N SER A 93 -5.77 -17.66 23.88
CA SER A 93 -5.09 -18.96 24.06
C SER A 93 -3.61 -18.98 23.68
N LEU A 94 -3.15 -18.01 22.87
CA LEU A 94 -1.82 -18.02 22.25
C LEU A 94 -0.92 -16.87 22.74
N GLY A 95 -1.35 -16.12 23.76
CA GLY A 95 -0.63 -14.98 24.31
C GLY A 95 -0.75 -13.71 23.46
N SER A 96 -0.33 -13.78 22.19
CA SER A 96 -0.41 -12.68 21.22
C SER A 96 -0.64 -13.17 19.80
N VAL A 97 -1.10 -12.25 18.97
CA VAL A 97 -1.15 -12.37 17.51
C VAL A 97 -0.58 -11.09 16.89
N THR A 98 0.35 -11.23 15.97
CA THR A 98 0.86 -10.15 15.13
C THR A 98 0.50 -10.42 13.68
N VAL A 99 -0.21 -9.48 13.06
CA VAL A 99 -0.64 -9.53 11.67
C VAL A 99 0.19 -8.55 10.86
N ILE A 100 0.80 -9.05 9.78
CA ILE A 100 1.64 -8.26 8.88
C ILE A 100 1.15 -8.47 7.44
N PRO A 101 0.20 -7.64 6.95
CA PRO A 101 -0.11 -7.63 5.53
C PRO A 101 1.06 -7.04 4.73
N LEU A 102 1.28 -7.57 3.54
CA LEU A 102 2.32 -7.19 2.58
C LEU A 102 1.66 -6.85 1.23
N ALA A 103 2.22 -5.89 0.51
CA ALA A 103 1.82 -5.60 -0.86
C ALA A 103 3.00 -5.07 -1.71
N GLY A 104 2.91 -5.23 -3.02
CA GLY A 104 3.87 -4.63 -3.97
C GLY A 104 3.74 -3.10 -4.03
N GLY A 105 2.52 -2.59 -3.81
CA GLY A 105 2.26 -1.19 -3.53
C GLY A 105 0.96 -1.02 -2.74
N TYR A 106 0.85 0.08 -1.98
CA TYR A 106 -0.37 0.38 -1.23
C TYR A 106 -0.54 1.90 -1.06
N GLY A 107 -1.76 2.37 -1.25
CA GLY A 107 -2.08 3.80 -1.14
C GLY A 107 -3.54 4.06 -0.80
N PRO A 108 -3.93 5.34 -0.69
CA PRO A 108 -5.34 5.72 -0.62
C PRO A 108 -6.08 5.26 -1.89
N LYS A 109 -7.37 4.97 -1.76
CA LYS A 109 -8.22 4.66 -2.92
C LYS A 109 -8.12 5.75 -3.99
N PRO A 110 -8.21 5.44 -5.29
CA PRO A 110 -8.26 6.48 -6.32
C PRO A 110 -9.42 7.46 -6.12
N LEU A 111 -9.29 8.67 -6.65
CA LEU A 111 -10.41 9.62 -6.71
C LEU A 111 -11.51 9.10 -7.65
N ASN A 112 -12.77 9.23 -7.22
CA ASN A 112 -13.94 8.84 -8.03
C ASN A 112 -14.36 9.92 -9.03
N ASP A 113 -13.98 11.17 -8.78
CA ASP A 113 -14.37 12.31 -9.60
C ASP A 113 -13.22 12.81 -10.47
N SER A 114 -13.58 13.40 -11.61
CA SER A 114 -12.61 14.07 -12.46
C SER A 114 -12.14 15.37 -11.83
N VAL A 115 -10.84 15.65 -11.92
CA VAL A 115 -10.25 16.86 -11.31
C VAL A 115 -9.04 17.31 -12.12
N THR A 116 -8.86 18.63 -12.20
CA THR A 116 -7.66 19.24 -12.80
C THR A 116 -6.86 19.95 -11.73
N VAL A 117 -5.57 19.62 -11.63
CA VAL A 117 -4.64 20.21 -10.66
C VAL A 117 -3.38 20.68 -11.38
N SER A 118 -2.71 21.69 -10.82
CA SER A 118 -1.43 22.19 -11.34
C SER A 118 -0.43 22.35 -10.21
N CYS A 119 0.85 22.14 -10.51
CA CYS A 119 1.96 22.35 -9.61
C CYS A 119 3.14 22.93 -10.40
N SER A 120 3.78 23.95 -9.82
CA SER A 120 5.02 24.55 -10.34
C SER A 120 6.17 24.46 -9.33
N HIS A 121 5.93 23.82 -8.18
CA HIS A 121 6.89 23.72 -7.10
C HIS A 121 7.78 22.48 -7.28
N PRO A 122 9.10 22.58 -7.07
CA PRO A 122 10.03 21.46 -7.30
C PRO A 122 9.76 20.25 -6.39
N VAL A 123 9.14 20.49 -5.23
CA VAL A 123 8.72 19.45 -4.30
C VAL A 123 7.20 19.51 -4.14
N ILE A 124 6.50 18.40 -4.40
CA ILE A 124 5.05 18.29 -4.23
C ILE A 124 4.73 18.18 -2.72
N PRO A 125 3.93 19.09 -2.13
CA PRO A 125 3.53 18.96 -0.74
C PRO A 125 2.65 17.71 -0.53
N ARG A 126 2.95 16.91 0.51
CA ARG A 126 2.24 15.64 0.77
C ARG A 126 0.73 15.81 0.97
N THR A 127 0.30 16.93 1.54
CA THR A 127 -1.11 17.23 1.82
C THR A 127 -1.82 17.97 0.69
N SER A 128 -1.14 18.23 -0.43
CA SER A 128 -1.72 18.96 -1.55
C SER A 128 -2.73 18.11 -2.33
N GLN A 129 -3.73 18.78 -2.91
CA GLN A 129 -4.64 18.14 -3.86
C GLN A 129 -3.88 17.54 -5.05
N PHE A 130 -2.77 18.16 -5.47
CA PHE A 130 -1.91 17.63 -6.52
C PHE A 130 -1.32 16.26 -6.16
N GLN A 131 -0.78 16.11 -4.95
CA GLN A 131 -0.28 14.83 -4.46
C GLN A 131 -1.40 13.78 -4.43
N ARG A 132 -2.59 14.14 -3.95
CA ARG A 132 -3.74 13.23 -3.88
C ARG A 132 -4.19 12.73 -5.26
N VAL A 133 -4.16 13.61 -6.27
CA VAL A 133 -4.44 13.24 -7.67
C VAL A 133 -3.35 12.34 -8.23
N LEU A 134 -2.08 12.68 -7.97
CA LEU A 134 -0.94 11.87 -8.42
C LEU A 134 -1.02 10.45 -7.85
N GLU A 135 -1.36 10.30 -6.56
CA GLU A 135 -1.60 9.01 -5.90
C GLU A 135 -2.76 8.20 -6.50
N SER A 136 -3.69 8.86 -7.21
CA SER A 136 -4.79 8.17 -7.89
C SER A 136 -4.40 7.63 -9.28
N ILE A 137 -3.16 7.87 -9.74
CA ILE A 137 -2.64 7.40 -11.02
C ILE A 137 -1.71 6.21 -10.77
N PRO A 138 -2.16 4.96 -11.02
CA PRO A 138 -1.36 3.74 -10.78
C PRO A 138 -0.36 3.48 -11.91
N VAL A 139 0.43 4.49 -12.28
CA VAL A 139 1.42 4.41 -13.37
C VAL A 139 2.76 4.95 -12.86
N PRO A 140 3.59 4.12 -12.21
CA PRO A 140 4.82 4.58 -11.57
C PRO A 140 5.77 5.39 -12.48
N PRO A 141 6.00 4.99 -13.75
CA PRO A 141 6.82 5.81 -14.65
C PRO A 141 6.28 7.23 -14.89
N MET A 142 4.96 7.43 -14.77
CA MET A 142 4.36 8.76 -14.86
C MET A 142 4.69 9.60 -13.62
N HIS A 143 4.73 8.99 -12.43
CA HIS A 143 5.13 9.68 -11.20
C HIS A 143 6.56 10.18 -11.30
N ASP A 144 7.49 9.32 -11.71
CA ASP A 144 8.91 9.66 -11.86
C ASP A 144 9.09 10.81 -12.84
N ARG A 145 8.39 10.74 -13.98
CA ARG A 145 8.42 11.79 -15.01
C ARG A 145 7.87 13.12 -14.49
N ILE A 146 6.77 13.11 -13.72
CA ILE A 146 6.18 14.32 -13.12
C ILE A 146 7.15 14.92 -12.09
N ARG A 147 7.69 14.11 -11.20
CA ARG A 147 8.64 14.56 -10.15
C ARG A 147 9.91 15.14 -10.77
N ALA A 148 10.49 14.47 -11.77
CA ALA A 148 11.66 14.97 -12.49
C ALA A 148 11.37 16.30 -13.20
N ALA A 149 10.22 16.43 -13.88
CA ALA A 149 9.86 17.67 -14.56
C ALA A 149 9.73 18.85 -13.57
N LEU A 150 9.04 18.65 -12.45
CA LEU A 150 8.90 19.66 -11.40
C LEU A 150 10.26 20.07 -10.82
N ALA A 151 11.15 19.12 -10.57
CA ALA A 151 12.50 19.39 -10.08
C ALA A 151 13.32 20.27 -11.05
N HIS A 152 13.04 20.21 -12.35
CA HIS A 152 13.66 21.06 -13.38
C HIS A 152 12.87 22.35 -13.67
N GLY A 153 11.97 22.77 -12.77
CA GLY A 153 11.23 24.05 -12.91
C GLY A 153 10.12 24.02 -13.96
N THR A 154 9.71 22.85 -14.41
CA THR A 154 8.56 22.70 -15.31
C THR A 154 7.26 22.79 -14.51
N THR A 155 6.29 23.56 -14.99
CA THR A 155 4.93 23.51 -14.44
C THR A 155 4.20 22.29 -14.99
N VAL A 156 3.61 21.48 -14.11
CA VAL A 156 2.85 20.29 -14.48
C VAL A 156 1.39 20.50 -14.15
N GLN A 157 0.51 20.25 -15.12
CA GLN A 157 -0.93 20.16 -14.93
C GLN A 157 -1.39 18.74 -15.20
N ILE A 158 -2.22 18.19 -14.31
CA ILE A 158 -2.83 16.88 -14.46
C ILE A 158 -4.33 17.09 -14.62
N GLU A 159 -4.87 16.59 -15.72
CA GLU A 159 -6.30 16.40 -15.93
C GLU A 159 -6.62 14.93 -15.66
N TYR A 160 -7.19 14.64 -14.50
CA TYR A 160 -7.51 13.30 -14.04
C TYR A 160 -8.98 12.99 -14.27
N ALA A 161 -9.26 11.75 -14.66
CA ALA A 161 -10.54 11.08 -14.55
C ALA A 161 -10.30 9.64 -14.08
N PRO A 162 -11.27 8.96 -13.45
CA PRO A 162 -11.13 7.54 -13.14
C PRO A 162 -10.72 6.74 -14.39
N GLY A 163 -9.66 5.94 -14.27
CA GLY A 163 -9.11 5.13 -15.35
C GLY A 163 -8.19 5.85 -16.35
N LYS A 164 -8.03 7.19 -16.30
CA LYS A 164 -7.17 7.92 -17.24
C LYS A 164 -6.67 9.27 -16.73
N ALA A 165 -5.49 9.68 -17.17
CA ALA A 165 -5.01 11.04 -16.95
C ALA A 165 -4.30 11.61 -18.18
N ARG A 166 -4.50 12.91 -18.42
CA ARG A 166 -3.72 13.72 -19.37
C ARG A 166 -2.83 14.67 -18.58
N VAL A 167 -1.52 14.60 -18.82
CA VAL A 167 -0.51 15.39 -18.12
C VAL A 167 0.10 16.40 -19.08
N LEU A 168 0.05 17.68 -18.73
CA LEU A 168 0.64 18.77 -19.48
C LEU A 168 1.89 19.26 -18.75
N PHE A 169 3.00 19.37 -19.48
CA PHE A 169 4.29 19.87 -19.02
C PHE A 169 4.53 21.22 -19.71
N ILE A 170 4.73 22.29 -18.93
CA ILE A 170 4.81 23.67 -19.40
C ILE A 170 6.14 24.30 -18.94
N THR A 171 7.01 24.63 -19.89
CA THR A 171 8.33 25.24 -19.64
C THR A 171 8.56 26.36 -20.64
N GLY A 172 8.78 27.59 -20.16
CA GLY A 172 9.09 28.74 -21.04
C GLY A 172 8.08 28.97 -22.17
N GLY A 173 6.78 28.70 -21.94
CA GLY A 173 5.72 28.81 -22.94
C GLY A 173 5.54 27.59 -23.86
N MET A 174 6.50 26.67 -23.92
CA MET A 174 6.36 25.40 -24.63
C MET A 174 5.50 24.43 -23.82
N ARG A 175 4.54 23.77 -24.50
CA ARG A 175 3.65 22.76 -23.89
C ARG A 175 3.91 21.39 -24.49
N ARG A 176 4.17 20.40 -23.65
CA ARG A 176 4.22 18.98 -24.02
C ARG A 176 3.14 18.22 -23.27
N THR A 177 2.57 17.19 -23.90
CA THR A 177 1.51 16.40 -23.27
C THR A 177 1.87 14.93 -23.22
N ALA A 178 1.39 14.25 -22.20
CA ALA A 178 1.42 12.80 -22.07
C ALA A 178 0.04 12.31 -21.63
N ARG A 179 -0.28 11.06 -21.94
CA ARG A 179 -1.53 10.42 -21.53
C ARG A 179 -1.19 9.08 -20.90
N CYS A 180 -1.97 8.70 -19.90
CA CYS A 180 -1.95 7.37 -19.34
C CYS A 180 -3.40 6.91 -19.14
N GLN A 181 -3.63 5.62 -19.34
CA GLN A 181 -4.90 4.96 -19.14
C GLN A 181 -4.61 3.63 -18.46
N TRP A 182 -5.47 3.25 -17.54
CA TRP A 182 -5.40 1.99 -16.79
C TRP A 182 -6.81 1.41 -16.70
N ASN A 183 -6.88 0.11 -16.47
CA ASN A 183 -8.13 -0.62 -16.30
C ASN A 183 -8.54 -0.65 -14.83
#